data_AF-A0ABD7YX85-F1
#
_entry.id   AF-A0ABD7YX85-F1
#
_cell.length_a   1.000
_cell.length_b   1.000
_cell.length_c   1.000
_cell.angle_alpha   90.00
_cell.angle_beta   90.00
_cell.angle_gamma   90.00
#
_symmetry.space_group_name_H-M   'P 1'
#
loop_
_entity.id
_entity.type
_entity.pdbx_description
1 polymer ?
#
loop_
_entity_poly.entity_id
_entity_poly.type
_entity_poly.pdbx_seq_one_letter_code
_entity_poly.pdbx_strand_id
1 'polypeptide(L)'
;MVKIILPQLRNIIVSYQQVYNWVKKYLSRGENGLKDNCGKKIENRDKAELTDAEKAELKLKEAEDRIRRLEVENFMLKNCTNFKGGR
;
A
#
# COMPACT_ATOMS: atom_id res chain seq x y z
N MET A 1 -1.08 -10.80 42.41
CA MET A 1 -1.17 -10.68 40.94
C MET A 1 -0.19 -9.68 40.34
N VAL A 2 0.11 -8.53 40.97
CA VAL A 2 0.99 -7.48 40.41
C VAL A 2 2.50 -7.85 40.36
N LYS A 3 2.93 -8.91 41.07
CA LYS A 3 4.35 -9.34 41.13
C LYS A 3 4.80 -10.34 40.04
N ILE A 4 3.91 -10.84 39.18
CA ILE A 4 4.25 -11.90 38.18
C ILE A 4 4.64 -11.32 36.81
N ILE A 5 4.26 -10.07 36.50
CA ILE A 5 4.47 -9.46 35.16
C ILE A 5 5.82 -8.71 35.07
N LEU A 6 6.42 -8.37 36.21
CA LEU A 6 7.65 -7.56 36.32
C LEU A 6 8.94 -8.12 35.67
N PRO A 7 9.11 -9.42 35.36
CA PRO A 7 10.32 -9.89 34.66
C PRO A 7 10.34 -9.55 33.15
N GLN A 8 9.20 -9.29 32.52
CA GLN A 8 9.10 -9.13 31.06
C GLN A 8 9.23 -7.67 30.58
N LEU A 9 9.22 -6.70 31.50
CA LEU A 9 9.27 -5.26 31.19
C LEU A 9 10.70 -4.66 31.26
N ARG A 10 11.72 -5.47 31.53
CA ARG A 10 13.08 -4.99 31.84
C ARG A 10 13.88 -4.47 30.63
N ASN A 11 13.41 -4.64 29.39
CA ASN A 11 14.13 -4.18 28.19
C ASN A 11 13.20 -3.68 27.07
N ILE A 12 12.32 -2.74 27.38
CA ILE A 12 11.61 -1.98 26.33
C ILE A 12 12.38 -0.67 26.10
N ILE A 13 13.48 -0.75 25.33
CA ILE A 13 14.18 0.43 24.82
C ILE A 13 13.41 0.91 23.59
N VAL A 14 12.23 1.48 23.81
CA VAL A 14 11.45 2.12 22.73
C VAL A 14 11.63 3.61 22.88
N SER A 15 12.12 4.25 21.82
CA SER A 15 12.31 5.70 21.78
C SER A 15 10.96 6.41 21.86
N TYR A 16 10.93 7.58 22.52
CA TYR A 16 9.78 8.48 22.54
C TYR A 16 9.19 8.71 21.14
N GLN A 17 10.06 8.82 20.13
CA GLN A 17 9.64 9.02 18.74
C GLN A 17 8.78 7.86 18.20
N GLN A 18 9.08 6.62 18.61
CA GLN A 18 8.32 5.44 18.19
C GLN A 18 6.92 5.44 18.84
N VAL A 19 6.84 5.75 20.14
CA VAL A 19 5.56 5.86 20.87
C VAL A 19 4.72 7.00 20.28
N TYR A 20 5.31 8.17 20.03
CA TYR A 20 4.63 9.29 19.40
C TYR A 20 4.06 8.93 18.03
N ASN A 21 4.84 8.24 17.20
CA ASN A 21 4.39 7.79 15.89
C ASN A 21 3.23 6.79 15.98
N TRP A 22 3.23 5.88 16.97
CA TRP A 22 2.10 4.99 17.22
C TRP A 22 0.85 5.74 17.63
N VAL A 23 0.95 6.68 18.56
CA VAL A 23 -0.19 7.51 18.99
C VAL A 23 -0.76 8.29 17.80
N LYS A 24 0.10 8.90 16.97
CA LYS A 24 -0.33 9.62 15.77
C LYS A 24 -1.04 8.71 14.75
N LYS A 25 -0.52 7.50 14.51
CA LYS A 25 -1.15 6.49 13.64
C LYS A 25 -2.50 6.03 14.19
N TYR A 26 -2.58 5.81 15.50
CA TYR A 26 -3.82 5.43 16.16
C TYR A 26 -4.89 6.52 16.06
N LEU A 27 -4.53 7.78 16.34
CA LEU A 27 -5.47 8.90 16.23
C LEU A 27 -5.99 9.11 14.80
N SER A 28 -5.22 8.75 13.77
CA SER A 28 -5.62 8.93 12.38
C SER A 28 -6.43 7.77 11.81
N ARG A 29 -6.15 6.53 12.19
CA ARG A 29 -6.68 5.33 11.55
C ARG A 29 -7.22 4.29 12.54
N GLY A 30 -7.32 4.63 13.82
CA GLY A 30 -7.69 3.71 14.90
C GLY A 30 -6.70 2.55 15.03
N GLU A 31 -7.21 1.40 15.45
CA GLU A 31 -6.44 0.16 15.61
C GLU A 31 -5.74 -0.27 14.30
N ASN A 32 -6.39 -0.09 13.15
CA ASN A 32 -5.82 -0.40 11.84
C ASN A 32 -4.52 0.38 11.54
N GLY A 33 -4.35 1.58 12.13
CA GLY A 33 -3.13 2.37 12.01
C GLY A 33 -1.92 1.78 12.72
N LEU A 34 -2.14 0.93 13.74
CA LEU A 34 -1.09 0.26 14.49
C LEU A 34 -0.72 -1.10 13.89
N LYS A 35 -1.52 -1.63 12.97
CA LYS A 35 -1.26 -2.92 12.32
C LYS A 35 0.08 -2.87 11.58
N ASP A 36 0.99 -3.78 11.94
CA ASP A 36 2.28 -3.86 11.28
C ASP A 36 2.10 -4.38 9.86
N ASN A 37 2.62 -3.61 8.93
CA ASN A 37 2.51 -3.84 7.50
C ASN A 37 3.86 -3.63 6.80
N CYS A 38 4.96 -3.57 7.55
CA CYS A 38 6.28 -3.46 6.98
C CYS A 38 6.53 -4.62 6.00
N GLY A 39 7.05 -4.31 4.81
CA GLY A 39 7.35 -5.30 3.76
C GLY A 39 6.13 -5.87 3.01
N LYS A 40 4.89 -5.56 3.40
CA LYS A 40 3.69 -5.98 2.65
C LYS A 40 3.33 -4.92 1.63
N LYS A 41 3.31 -5.30 0.35
CA LYS A 41 2.79 -4.42 -0.71
C LYS A 41 1.31 -4.13 -0.47
N ILE A 42 0.87 -2.93 -0.83
CA ILE A 42 -0.53 -2.46 -0.72
C ILE A 42 -1.49 -3.44 -1.43
N GLU A 43 -1.09 -3.96 -2.59
CA GLU A 43 -1.82 -4.96 -3.39
C GLU A 43 -2.02 -6.32 -2.69
N ASN A 44 -1.18 -6.67 -1.71
CA ASN A 44 -1.23 -7.94 -0.97
C ASN A 44 -1.93 -7.82 0.39
N ARG A 45 -2.45 -6.65 0.75
CA ARG A 45 -3.23 -6.44 1.98
C ARG A 45 -4.71 -6.71 1.74
N ASP A 46 -5.43 -7.02 2.82
CA ASP A 46 -6.88 -7.17 2.76
C ASP A 46 -7.55 -5.85 2.36
N LYS A 47 -8.40 -5.89 1.33
CA LYS A 47 -9.13 -4.72 0.79
C LYS A 47 -9.98 -3.99 1.83
N ALA A 48 -10.41 -4.69 2.87
CA ALA A 48 -11.16 -4.14 3.98
C ALA A 48 -10.31 -3.25 4.91
N GLU A 49 -9.00 -3.47 4.96
CA GLU A 49 -8.07 -2.77 5.87
C GLU A 49 -7.41 -1.55 5.25
N LEU A 50 -7.58 -1.38 3.93
CA LEU A 50 -7.08 -0.24 3.18
C LEU A 50 -7.94 0.98 3.48
N THR A 51 -7.27 2.09 3.79
CA THR A 51 -7.87 3.41 3.84
C THR A 51 -8.39 3.82 2.46
N ASP A 52 -9.34 4.75 2.41
CA ASP A 52 -9.90 5.20 1.13
C ASP A 52 -8.85 5.83 0.21
N ALA A 53 -7.84 6.49 0.79
CA ALA A 53 -6.67 6.99 0.06
C ALA A 53 -5.85 5.86 -0.57
N GLU A 54 -5.54 4.79 0.19
CA GLU A 54 -4.79 3.65 -0.34
C GLU A 54 -5.60 2.87 -1.40
N LYS A 55 -6.93 2.79 -1.26
CA LYS A 55 -7.81 2.22 -2.30
C LYS A 55 -7.80 3.06 -3.57
N ALA A 56 -7.79 4.38 -3.45
CA ALA A 56 -7.72 5.30 -4.59
C ALA A 56 -6.36 5.16 -5.32
N GLU A 57 -5.26 5.08 -4.57
CA GLU A 57 -3.92 4.86 -5.12
C GLU A 57 -3.84 3.53 -5.90
N LEU A 58 -4.40 2.46 -5.34
CA LEU A 58 -4.45 1.16 -6.01
C LEU A 58 -5.22 1.23 -7.34
N LYS A 59 -6.40 1.87 -7.34
CA LYS A 59 -7.20 2.06 -8.56
C LYS A 59 -6.49 2.91 -9.61
N LEU A 60 -5.77 3.95 -9.18
CA LEU A 60 -4.99 4.79 -10.08
C LEU A 60 -3.90 3.96 -10.77
N LYS A 61 -3.13 3.18 -10.02
CA LYS A 61 -2.11 2.28 -10.55
C LYS A 61 -2.71 1.26 -11.55
N GLU A 62 -3.84 0.64 -11.22
CA GLU A 62 -4.54 -0.28 -12.12
C GLU A 62 -4.95 0.39 -13.44
N ALA A 63 -5.42 1.63 -13.37
CA ALA A 63 -5.80 2.42 -14.54
C ALA A 63 -4.59 2.80 -15.40
N GLU A 64 -3.49 3.24 -14.80
CA GLU A 64 -2.23 3.54 -15.49
C GLU A 64 -1.69 2.32 -16.23
N ASP A 65 -1.69 1.15 -15.59
CA ASP A 65 -1.26 -0.10 -16.23
C ASP A 65 -2.21 -0.53 -17.36
N ARG A 66 -3.49 -0.18 -17.29
CA ARG A 66 -4.44 -0.40 -18.40
C ARG A 66 -4.15 0.54 -19.57
N ILE A 67 -3.94 1.82 -19.30
CA ILE A 67 -3.59 2.82 -20.31
C ILE A 67 -2.30 2.39 -21.03
N ARG A 68 -1.23 2.07 -20.29
CA ARG A 68 0.03 1.61 -20.88
C ARG A 68 -0.15 0.42 -21.81
N ARG A 69 -0.95 -0.58 -21.41
CA ARG A 69 -1.24 -1.75 -22.26
C ARG A 69 -1.96 -1.37 -23.55
N LEU A 70 -2.97 -0.49 -23.45
CA LEU A 70 -3.74 -0.03 -24.60
C LEU A 70 -2.90 0.85 -25.54
N GLU A 71 -2.01 1.68 -25.01
CA GLU A 71 -1.09 2.49 -25.80
C GLU A 71 -0.15 1.62 -26.64
N VAL A 72 0.39 0.55 -26.05
CA VAL A 72 1.22 -0.44 -26.77
C VAL A 72 0.41 -1.14 -27.86
N GLU A 73 -0.81 -1.60 -27.55
CA GLU A 73 -1.69 -2.25 -28.53
C GLU A 73 -2.04 -1.30 -29.68
N ASN A 74 -2.42 -0.07 -29.38
CA ASN A 74 -2.74 0.95 -30.38
C ASN A 74 -1.55 1.29 -31.27
N PHE A 75 -0.36 1.41 -30.66
CA PHE A 75 0.89 1.62 -31.39
C PHE A 75 1.16 0.46 -32.35
N MET A 76 1.04 -0.79 -31.90
CA MET A 76 1.21 -1.96 -32.77
C MET A 76 0.21 -1.97 -33.93
N LEU A 77 -1.08 -1.72 -33.65
CA LEU A 77 -2.14 -1.70 -34.65
C LEU A 77 -1.89 -0.63 -35.73
N LYS A 78 -1.55 0.60 -35.34
CA LYS A 78 -1.22 1.69 -36.28
C LYS A 78 -0.06 1.33 -37.20
N ASN A 79 0.99 0.71 -36.66
CA ASN A 79 2.11 0.27 -37.48
C ASN A 79 1.70 -0.83 -38.47
N CYS A 80 0.88 -1.79 -38.04
CA CYS A 80 0.36 -2.83 -38.93
C CYS A 80 -0.55 -2.31 -40.04
N THR A 81 -1.40 -1.32 -39.76
CA THR A 81 -2.28 -0.71 -40.78
C THR A 81 -1.48 0.08 -41.81
N ASN A 82 -0.50 0.87 -41.36
CA ASN A 82 0.38 1.64 -42.25
C ASN A 82 1.16 0.72 -43.21
N PHE A 83 1.59 -0.45 -42.73
CA PHE A 83 2.26 -1.43 -43.57
C PHE A 83 1.35 -2.07 -44.64
N LYS A 84 0.04 -2.19 -44.37
CA LYS A 84 -0.93 -2.77 -45.31
C LYS A 84 -1.49 -1.76 -46.31
N GLY A 85 -1.61 -0.48 -45.94
CA GLY A 85 -2.13 0.59 -46.81
C GLY A 85 -1.10 1.27 -47.70
N GLY A 86 0.19 0.96 -47.54
CA GLY A 86 1.29 1.48 -48.35
C GLY A 86 1.76 0.55 -49.48
N ARG A 87 0.96 -0.44 -49.87
CA ARG A 87 1.20 -1.33 -51.02
C ARG A 87 0.06 -1.22 -52.02
#